data_AF-B5I7A2-F1
#
_entry.id   AF-B5I7A2-F1
#
_cell.length_a   1.000
_cell.length_b   1.000
_cell.length_c   1.000
_cell.angle_alpha   90.00
_cell.angle_beta   90.00
_cell.angle_gamma   90.00
#
_symmetry.space_group_name_H-M   'P 1'
#
loop_
_entity.id
_entity.type
_entity.pdbx_description
1 polymer ?
#
loop_
_entity_poly.entity_id
_entity_poly.type
_entity_poly.pdbx_seq_one_letter_code
_entity_poly.pdbx_strand_id
1 'polypeptide(L)'
;MAPSAKVPISLACSVAATGGFVARPENHLHRDGTPRRELAVALRDLRGASGLTYAQMASRCNYSISALQEAASGQRLATLPATLAFVTACGGDTNAWQHYWNQLRRMETEGTRVAAGALTPLQHEQPQHMVPVTGPAPSNTAPGAEPTTHAIPQPSAPHRFRHLARLARHRHLRWMAPTALLAAVGGGLTALLSPHSPAPHHSAPAFALVVVQNKVAIGPSTLTEDSTPVYLSTKTVSRCRIRHCMLADTSMVSGAKLVATCWTRGETLTNADMTSTGINRNPDAVSSDRWYLAKWKDGRTGYICEVYIAPAYRGGVGLNHCR
;
A
#
# COMPACT_ATOMS: atom_id res chain seq x y z
N MET A 1 -66.99 24.53 28.45
CA MET A 1 -66.71 25.86 27.84
C MET A 1 -65.44 26.38 28.50
N ALA A 2 -64.45 26.82 27.72
CA ALA A 2 -63.09 27.29 28.11
C ALA A 2 -62.03 26.19 28.44
N PRO A 3 -60.72 26.43 28.21
CA PRO A 3 -60.06 26.03 26.96
C PRO A 3 -58.70 25.32 27.11
N SER A 4 -58.23 24.85 25.94
CA SER A 4 -56.91 24.33 25.58
C SER A 4 -55.73 25.18 26.09
N ALA A 5 -54.71 24.52 26.65
CA ALA A 5 -53.37 25.08 26.85
C ALA A 5 -52.32 24.11 26.27
N LYS A 6 -51.53 24.63 25.34
CA LYS A 6 -50.48 23.97 24.57
C LYS A 6 -49.23 23.73 25.43
N VAL A 7 -48.67 22.53 25.37
CA VAL A 7 -47.33 22.21 25.90
C VAL A 7 -46.30 22.46 24.79
N PRO A 8 -45.24 23.26 24.99
CA PRO A 8 -44.15 23.37 24.03
C PRO A 8 -43.18 22.19 24.20
N ILE A 9 -42.91 21.49 23.10
CA ILE A 9 -41.85 20.46 22.99
C ILE A 9 -40.51 21.20 22.96
N SER A 10 -39.73 21.06 24.03
CA SER A 10 -38.35 21.56 24.09
C SER A 10 -37.44 20.61 23.32
N LEU A 11 -36.83 21.11 22.24
CA LEU A 11 -35.79 20.44 21.47
C LEU A 11 -34.49 20.43 22.29
N ALA A 12 -34.24 19.34 23.03
CA ALA A 12 -32.92 19.10 23.61
C ALA A 12 -32.03 18.42 22.56
N CYS A 13 -31.03 19.16 22.10
CA CYS A 13 -29.94 18.70 21.25
C CYS A 13 -29.05 17.73 22.06
N SER A 14 -29.24 16.42 21.88
CA SER A 14 -28.30 15.42 22.41
C SER A 14 -27.07 15.36 21.51
N VAL A 15 -25.97 15.92 22.01
CA VAL A 15 -24.62 15.71 21.49
C VAL A 15 -24.29 14.22 21.65
N ALA A 16 -24.21 13.50 20.54
CA ALA A 16 -23.76 12.12 20.53
C ALA A 16 -22.29 12.06 20.94
N ALA A 17 -22.03 11.47 22.10
CA ALA A 17 -20.69 11.12 22.54
C ALA A 17 -20.05 10.16 21.52
N THR A 18 -18.96 10.59 20.90
CA THR A 18 -18.05 9.72 20.15
C THR A 18 -17.46 8.68 21.08
N GLY A 19 -18.05 7.49 21.10
CA GLY A 19 -17.41 6.30 21.65
C GLY A 19 -16.16 5.99 20.84
N GLY A 20 -15.00 6.36 21.37
CA GLY A 20 -13.72 5.98 20.81
C GLY A 20 -13.62 4.46 20.78
N PHE A 21 -13.57 3.88 19.58
CA PHE A 21 -13.18 2.50 19.41
C PHE A 21 -11.74 2.36 19.93
N VAL A 22 -11.58 1.82 21.13
CA VAL A 22 -10.27 1.39 21.61
C VAL A 22 -9.83 0.27 20.68
N ALA A 23 -8.87 0.59 19.81
CA ALA A 23 -8.27 -0.41 18.93
C ALA A 23 -7.73 -1.56 19.80
N ARG A 24 -8.03 -2.80 19.40
CA ARG A 24 -7.55 -3.99 20.10
C ARG A 24 -6.03 -3.88 20.28
N PRO A 25 -5.50 -4.08 21.51
CA PRO A 25 -4.07 -4.02 21.76
C PRO A 25 -3.30 -4.94 20.82
N GLU A 26 -2.17 -4.45 20.34
CA GLU A 26 -1.30 -5.22 19.45
C GLU A 26 -0.73 -6.42 20.24
N ASN A 27 -0.87 -7.64 19.69
CA ASN A 27 -0.40 -8.85 20.38
C ASN A 27 1.11 -8.82 20.57
N HIS A 28 1.62 -9.21 21.74
CA HIS A 28 3.06 -9.19 22.03
C HIS A 28 3.85 -10.07 21.06
N LEU A 29 4.95 -9.55 20.50
CA LEU A 29 5.88 -10.35 19.69
C LEU A 29 7.09 -10.74 20.54
N HIS A 30 7.35 -12.04 20.62
CA HIS A 30 8.57 -12.55 21.20
C HIS A 30 9.71 -12.51 20.17
N ARG A 31 10.92 -12.13 20.61
CA ARG A 31 12.15 -12.22 19.82
C ARG A 31 12.62 -13.69 19.79
N ASP A 32 12.42 -14.38 18.68
CA ASP A 32 12.84 -15.78 18.49
C ASP A 32 14.21 -15.92 17.80
N GLY A 33 14.92 -14.80 17.62
CA GLY A 33 16.21 -14.72 16.95
C GLY A 33 16.15 -14.80 15.42
N THR A 34 14.96 -14.91 14.81
CA THR A 34 14.83 -14.83 13.36
C THR A 34 14.92 -13.38 12.88
N PRO A 35 15.61 -13.09 11.75
CA PRO A 35 15.76 -11.72 11.27
C PRO A 35 14.42 -10.99 11.04
N ARG A 36 13.41 -11.70 10.49
CA ARG A 36 12.05 -11.16 10.37
C ARG A 36 11.40 -10.73 11.69
N ARG A 37 11.68 -11.43 12.79
CA ARG A 37 11.14 -11.11 14.12
C ARG A 37 11.89 -9.95 14.74
N GLU A 38 13.20 -9.91 14.62
CA GLU A 38 14.00 -8.76 15.08
C GLU A 38 13.56 -7.46 14.40
N LEU A 39 13.39 -7.48 13.08
CA LEU A 39 12.90 -6.32 12.33
C LEU A 39 11.52 -5.88 12.83
N ALA A 40 10.58 -6.82 12.98
CA ALA A 40 9.22 -6.50 13.38
C ALA A 40 9.14 -5.91 14.80
N VAL A 41 9.90 -6.46 15.75
CA VAL A 41 9.96 -5.90 17.11
C VAL A 41 10.59 -4.51 17.07
N ALA A 42 11.71 -4.32 16.36
CA ALA A 42 12.33 -3.01 16.23
C ALA A 42 11.37 -1.96 15.62
N LEU A 43 10.57 -2.33 14.61
CA LEU A 43 9.57 -1.43 14.01
C LEU A 43 8.47 -1.06 15.03
N ARG A 44 8.03 -2.01 15.85
CA ARG A 44 7.06 -1.71 16.92
C ARG A 44 7.64 -0.83 18.01
N ASP A 45 8.90 -1.03 18.37
CA ASP A 45 9.62 -0.17 19.32
C ASP A 45 9.71 1.26 18.79
N LEU A 46 10.09 1.44 17.51
CA LEU A 46 10.12 2.75 16.85
C LEU A 46 8.73 3.41 16.83
N ARG A 47 7.68 2.65 16.49
CA ARG A 47 6.31 3.15 16.51
C ARG A 47 5.90 3.58 17.92
N GLY A 48 6.19 2.75 18.93
CA GLY A 48 5.93 3.03 20.33
C GLY A 48 6.59 4.34 20.78
N ALA A 49 7.87 4.53 20.44
CA ALA A 49 8.61 5.76 20.73
C ALA A 49 8.03 7.01 20.02
N SER A 50 7.50 6.85 18.81
CA SER A 50 6.86 7.96 18.06
C SER A 50 5.47 8.34 18.59
N GLY A 51 4.82 7.48 19.36
CA GLY A 51 3.43 7.65 19.83
C GLY A 51 2.35 7.56 18.74
N LEU A 52 2.70 7.14 17.51
CA LEU A 52 1.76 7.09 16.40
C LEU A 52 0.95 5.80 16.36
N THR A 53 -0.33 5.95 16.04
CA THR A 53 -1.19 4.85 15.60
C THR A 53 -0.89 4.47 14.15
N TYR A 54 -1.19 3.23 13.75
CA TYR A 54 -1.07 2.82 12.34
C TYR A 54 -1.90 3.70 11.39
N ALA A 55 -3.06 4.20 11.83
CA ALA A 55 -3.88 5.13 11.06
C ALA A 55 -3.18 6.47 10.84
N GLN A 56 -2.55 7.03 11.88
CA GLN A 56 -1.76 8.26 11.75
C GLN A 56 -0.53 8.05 10.86
N MET A 57 0.14 6.90 10.96
CA MET A 57 1.25 6.58 10.05
C MET A 57 0.79 6.47 8.59
N ALA A 58 -0.31 5.76 8.32
CA ALA A 58 -0.88 5.63 6.98
C ALA A 58 -1.31 6.98 6.36
N SER A 59 -1.59 7.99 7.18
CA SER A 59 -1.82 9.35 6.69
C SER A 59 -0.52 10.10 6.32
N ARG A 60 0.62 9.66 6.86
CA ARG A 60 1.95 10.28 6.67
C ARG A 60 2.79 9.59 5.60
N CYS A 61 2.49 8.33 5.27
CA CYS A 61 3.15 7.57 4.22
C CYS A 61 2.12 6.95 3.28
N ASN A 62 2.44 6.78 1.99
CA ASN A 62 1.54 6.19 0.98
C ASN A 62 1.34 4.67 1.13
N TYR A 63 1.21 4.17 2.36
CA TYR A 63 0.96 2.78 2.71
C TYR A 63 -0.34 2.63 3.50
N SER A 64 -1.09 1.57 3.20
CA SER A 64 -2.32 1.22 3.93
C SER A 64 -2.03 0.81 5.39
N ILE A 65 -3.03 0.93 6.26
CA ILE A 65 -2.93 0.46 7.67
C ILE A 65 -2.52 -1.02 7.72
N SER A 66 -3.16 -1.86 6.90
CA SER A 66 -2.88 -3.31 6.83
C SER A 66 -1.44 -3.60 6.41
N ALA A 67 -0.91 -2.90 5.39
CA ALA A 67 0.49 -3.04 4.98
C ALA A 67 1.48 -2.68 6.10
N LEU A 68 1.21 -1.64 6.89
CA LEU A 68 2.04 -1.27 8.03
C LEU A 68 1.98 -2.30 9.16
N GLN A 69 0.78 -2.82 9.45
CA GLN A 69 0.59 -3.91 10.42
C GLN A 69 1.31 -5.19 9.99
N GLU A 70 1.23 -5.55 8.71
CA GLU A 70 1.93 -6.71 8.15
C GLU A 70 3.45 -6.52 8.21
N ALA A 71 3.98 -5.34 7.90
CA ALA A 71 5.40 -5.02 8.05
C ALA A 71 5.89 -5.20 9.49
N ALA A 72 5.06 -4.88 10.48
CA ALA A 72 5.32 -5.06 11.90
C ALA A 72 4.83 -6.39 12.48
N SER A 73 4.42 -7.37 11.65
CA SER A 73 3.83 -8.63 12.14
C SER A 73 4.87 -9.68 12.57
N GLY A 74 6.06 -9.66 11.99
CA GLY A 74 7.10 -10.69 12.17
C GLY A 74 6.80 -12.03 11.48
N GLN A 75 5.76 -12.11 10.64
CA GLN A 75 5.44 -13.31 9.85
C GLN A 75 6.37 -13.48 8.66
N ARG A 76 6.85 -12.37 8.09
CA ARG A 76 7.81 -12.30 6.98
C ARG A 76 8.74 -11.12 7.22
N LEU A 77 9.93 -11.17 6.63
CA LEU A 77 10.79 -10.00 6.57
C LEU A 77 10.09 -8.94 5.71
N ALA A 78 9.80 -7.78 6.28
CA ALA A 78 9.19 -6.67 5.56
C ALA A 78 10.06 -6.23 4.38
N THR A 79 9.48 -5.68 3.32
CA THR A 79 10.27 -5.16 2.19
C THR A 79 11.01 -3.88 2.60
N LEU A 80 12.13 -3.57 1.93
CA LEU A 80 12.88 -2.34 2.20
C LEU A 80 11.99 -1.08 2.02
N PRO A 81 11.22 -0.92 0.92
CA PRO A 81 10.34 0.24 0.77
C PRO A 81 9.32 0.40 1.90
N ALA A 82 8.68 -0.69 2.32
CA ALA A 82 7.72 -0.66 3.44
C ALA A 82 8.41 -0.29 4.76
N THR A 83 9.62 -0.82 5.00
CA THR A 83 10.44 -0.49 6.17
C THR A 83 10.80 0.99 6.19
N LEU A 84 11.31 1.54 5.09
CA LEU A 84 11.68 2.96 5.02
C LEU A 84 10.46 3.88 5.14
N ALA A 85 9.33 3.54 4.54
CA ALA A 85 8.10 4.31 4.71
C ALA A 85 7.59 4.32 6.16
N PHE A 86 7.69 3.17 6.84
CA PHE A 86 7.37 3.05 8.27
C PHE A 86 8.28 3.96 9.10
N VAL A 87 9.59 3.89 8.84
CA VAL A 87 10.61 4.65 9.57
C VAL A 87 10.43 6.15 9.36
N THR A 88 10.21 6.59 8.11
CA THR A 88 9.93 7.99 7.78
C THR A 88 8.67 8.49 8.48
N ALA A 89 7.58 7.70 8.51
CA ALA A 89 6.34 8.09 9.18
C ALA A 89 6.54 8.31 10.69
N CYS A 90 7.41 7.50 11.31
CA CYS A 90 7.79 7.58 12.72
C CYS A 90 8.93 8.58 13.01
N GLY A 91 9.54 9.20 11.98
CA GLY A 91 10.63 10.15 12.15
C GLY A 91 12.01 9.53 12.47
N GLY A 92 12.22 8.25 12.13
CA GLY A 92 13.52 7.60 12.31
C GLY A 92 14.52 7.89 11.17
N ASP A 93 15.78 7.53 11.38
CA ASP A 93 16.84 7.68 10.37
C ASP A 93 16.74 6.58 9.29
N THR A 94 16.31 6.95 8.09
CA THR A 94 16.15 6.01 6.97
C THR A 94 17.45 5.33 6.56
N ASN A 95 18.61 5.98 6.68
CA ASN A 95 19.90 5.39 6.29
C ASN A 95 20.31 4.28 7.26
N ALA A 96 20.26 4.57 8.57
CA ALA A 96 20.46 3.58 9.63
C ALA A 96 19.58 2.34 9.44
N TRP A 97 18.30 2.58 9.19
CA TRP A 97 17.32 1.53 8.99
C TRP A 97 17.51 0.74 7.69
N GLN A 98 18.00 1.38 6.62
CA GLN A 98 18.39 0.69 5.39
C GLN A 98 19.57 -0.25 5.64
N HIS A 99 20.59 0.20 6.36
CA HIS A 99 21.73 -0.65 6.71
C HIS A 99 21.31 -1.84 7.58
N TYR A 100 20.51 -1.58 8.62
CA TYR A 100 19.95 -2.61 9.48
C TYR A 100 19.13 -3.65 8.69
N TRP A 101 18.23 -3.19 7.82
CA TRP A 101 17.42 -4.05 6.98
C TRP A 101 18.29 -4.91 6.04
N ASN A 102 19.32 -4.33 5.43
CA ASN A 102 20.25 -5.06 4.55
C ASN A 102 21.03 -6.15 5.30
N GLN A 103 21.36 -5.95 6.57
CA GLN A 103 21.99 -6.97 7.40
C GLN A 103 21.01 -8.12 7.65
N LEU A 104 19.81 -7.82 8.14
CA LEU A 104 18.78 -8.82 8.43
C LEU A 104 18.37 -9.63 7.18
N ARG A 105 18.32 -8.99 6.00
CA ARG A 105 18.05 -9.68 4.74
C ARG A 105 19.11 -10.73 4.41
N ARG A 106 20.39 -10.42 4.61
CA ARG A 106 21.49 -11.38 4.38
C ARG A 106 21.33 -12.59 5.30
N MET A 107 21.09 -12.32 6.58
CA MET A 107 20.90 -13.38 7.58
C MET A 107 19.66 -14.23 7.31
N GLU A 108 18.55 -13.64 6.84
CA GLU A 108 17.35 -14.39 6.46
C GLU A 108 17.62 -15.29 5.25
N THR A 109 18.48 -14.85 4.33
CA THR A 109 18.91 -15.65 3.16
C THR A 109 19.85 -16.78 3.57
N GLU A 110 20.73 -16.53 4.54
CA GLU A 110 21.69 -17.49 5.08
C GLU A 110 21.08 -18.45 6.13
N GLY A 111 19.85 -18.20 6.58
CA GLY A 111 19.18 -18.98 7.64
C GLY A 111 19.79 -18.77 9.03
N THR A 112 20.56 -17.70 9.24
CA THR A 112 21.26 -17.41 10.48
C THR A 112 20.31 -16.83 11.53
N ARG A 113 20.39 -17.34 12.75
CA ARG A 113 19.72 -16.75 13.92
C ARG A 113 20.65 -15.76 14.61
N VAL A 114 20.04 -14.72 15.18
CA VAL A 114 20.72 -13.75 16.05
C VAL A 114 20.30 -13.94 17.48
N ALA A 115 21.19 -13.59 18.40
CA ALA A 115 20.79 -13.38 19.78
C ALA A 115 19.74 -12.26 19.81
N ALA A 116 18.68 -12.47 20.59
CA ALA A 116 17.57 -11.53 20.68
C ALA A 116 18.07 -10.12 21.04
N GLY A 117 17.74 -9.12 20.23
CA GLY A 117 18.14 -7.74 20.46
C GLY A 117 19.61 -7.42 20.17
N ALA A 118 20.40 -8.37 19.67
CA ALA A 118 21.82 -8.15 19.37
C ALA A 118 22.07 -7.19 18.21
N LEU A 119 21.06 -6.99 17.34
CA LEU A 119 21.12 -6.03 16.25
C LEU A 119 20.03 -4.98 16.46
N THR A 120 20.46 -3.73 16.66
CA THR A 120 19.59 -2.55 16.66
C THR A 120 19.95 -1.68 15.45
N PRO A 121 18.99 -0.91 14.90
CA PRO A 121 19.32 0.13 13.95
C PRO A 121 20.29 1.10 14.64
N LEU A 122 21.51 1.22 14.11
CA LEU A 122 22.47 2.21 14.58
C LEU A 122 21.84 3.59 14.38
N GLN A 123 21.24 4.17 15.41
CA GLN A 123 20.94 5.59 15.37
C GLN A 123 22.26 6.28 15.08
N HIS A 124 22.31 7.17 14.08
CA HIS A 124 23.50 7.97 13.80
C HIS A 124 24.03 8.53 15.12
N GLU A 125 25.03 7.88 15.70
CA GLU A 125 25.87 8.51 16.70
C GLU A 125 26.50 9.66 15.92
N GLN A 126 26.24 10.89 16.38
CA GLN A 126 27.10 12.01 16.06
C GLN A 126 28.55 11.50 16.14
N PRO A 127 29.37 11.68 15.10
CA PRO A 127 30.70 11.10 15.05
C PRO A 127 31.38 11.40 16.38
N GLN A 128 31.70 10.34 17.11
CA GLN A 128 32.38 10.43 18.39
C GLN A 128 33.57 11.34 18.15
N HIS A 129 33.53 12.52 18.80
CA HIS A 129 34.63 13.46 18.80
C HIS A 129 35.82 12.67 19.30
N MET A 130 36.69 12.24 18.39
CA MET A 130 37.90 11.53 18.73
C MET A 130 38.78 12.58 19.40
N VAL A 131 38.64 12.70 20.72
CA VAL A 131 39.57 13.45 21.55
C VAL A 131 40.91 12.77 21.33
N PRO A 132 41.93 13.45 20.77
CA PRO A 132 43.25 12.88 20.71
C PRO A 132 43.71 12.68 22.16
N VAL A 133 43.97 11.43 22.55
CA VAL A 133 44.73 11.14 23.76
C VAL A 133 46.16 11.60 23.50
N THR A 134 46.44 12.86 23.84
CA THR A 134 47.81 13.34 24.01
C THR A 134 48.23 13.03 25.45
N GLY A 135 49.00 11.95 25.62
CA GLY A 135 49.78 11.74 26.85
C GLY A 135 50.85 12.83 27.00
N PRO A 136 51.28 13.16 28.24
CA PRO A 136 52.09 14.35 28.49
C PRO A 136 53.60 14.04 28.49
N ALA A 137 54.39 14.99 27.97
CA ALA A 137 55.79 15.24 28.36
C ALA A 137 56.20 16.66 27.88
N PRO A 138 57.19 17.33 28.48
CA PRO A 138 56.99 18.24 29.60
C PRO A 138 57.30 19.71 29.29
N SER A 139 56.73 20.56 30.15
CA SER A 139 57.26 21.84 30.67
C SER A 139 57.94 22.84 29.73
N ASN A 140 57.28 23.99 29.55
CA ASN A 140 57.94 25.30 29.67
C ASN A 140 56.95 26.39 30.12
N THR A 141 57.11 26.78 31.39
CA THR A 141 57.00 28.09 32.05
C THR A 141 56.36 29.29 31.32
N ALA A 142 55.14 29.62 31.77
CA ALA A 142 54.64 30.91 32.30
C ALA A 142 54.58 32.19 31.42
N PRO A 143 53.94 33.30 31.89
CA PRO A 143 52.51 33.44 32.17
C PRO A 143 51.91 34.75 31.58
N GLY A 144 50.58 34.83 31.48
CA GLY A 144 49.89 36.12 31.44
C GLY A 144 48.63 36.14 30.58
N ALA A 145 47.47 36.29 31.22
CA ALA A 145 46.45 37.32 30.93
C ALA A 145 45.09 36.93 31.51
N GLU A 146 44.48 37.91 32.15
CA GLU A 146 43.18 37.97 32.81
C GLU A 146 41.96 37.70 31.91
N PRO A 147 40.77 37.45 32.50
CA PRO A 147 39.61 36.93 31.79
C PRO A 147 38.79 38.03 31.13
N THR A 148 38.46 37.86 29.84
CA THR A 148 37.45 38.67 29.15
C THR A 148 36.20 37.84 28.89
N THR A 149 35.18 38.16 29.66
CA THR A 149 33.76 38.00 29.36
C THR A 149 33.45 38.38 27.91
N HIS A 150 32.88 37.47 27.10
CA HIS A 150 31.99 37.86 26.01
C HIS A 150 31.02 36.74 25.57
N ALA A 151 29.73 37.09 25.69
CA ALA A 151 28.64 36.89 24.74
C ALA A 151 28.17 35.47 24.35
N ILE A 152 26.94 35.19 24.81
CA ILE A 152 25.99 34.18 24.34
C ILE A 152 25.60 34.45 22.87
N PRO A 153 25.63 33.46 21.95
CA PRO A 153 24.98 33.59 20.65
C PRO A 153 23.51 33.14 20.71
N GLN A 154 22.61 34.01 20.25
CA GLN A 154 21.19 33.73 20.02
C GLN A 154 20.98 32.90 18.73
N PRO A 155 19.94 32.05 18.65
CA PRO A 155 19.62 31.30 17.44
C PRO A 155 18.91 32.17 16.39
N SER A 156 19.47 32.20 15.17
CA SER A 156 18.84 32.84 14.00
C SER A 156 17.79 31.94 13.35
N ALA A 157 16.65 32.56 13.04
CA ALA A 157 15.40 32.03 12.46
C ALA A 157 15.57 31.43 11.04
N PRO A 158 14.59 30.62 10.55
CA PRO A 158 14.75 29.81 9.34
C PRO A 158 14.54 30.60 8.04
N HIS A 159 15.33 30.25 7.03
CA HIS A 159 15.24 30.74 5.66
C HIS A 159 13.92 30.29 4.98
N ARG A 160 13.12 31.28 4.59
CA ARG A 160 11.91 31.13 3.75
C ARG A 160 12.31 30.73 2.33
N PHE A 161 12.07 29.49 1.94
CA PHE A 161 12.10 29.08 0.54
C PHE A 161 10.81 29.54 -0.16
N ARG A 162 10.98 30.42 -1.15
CA ARG A 162 9.92 30.91 -2.04
C ARG A 162 9.55 29.83 -3.06
N HIS A 163 8.35 29.27 -2.95
CA HIS A 163 7.72 28.52 -4.04
C HIS A 163 7.28 29.49 -5.15
N LEU A 164 7.88 29.39 -6.34
CA LEU A 164 7.33 29.98 -7.55
C LEU A 164 6.30 29.02 -8.14
N ALA A 165 5.02 29.36 -7.95
CA ALA A 165 3.90 28.72 -8.62
C ALA A 165 3.89 29.14 -10.11
N ARG A 166 4.14 28.21 -11.03
CA ARG A 166 3.83 28.39 -12.46
C ARG A 166 2.34 28.09 -12.66
N LEU A 167 1.56 29.15 -12.86
CA LEU A 167 0.17 29.09 -13.34
C LEU A 167 0.16 28.63 -14.80
N ALA A 168 -0.25 27.38 -15.05
CA ALA A 168 -0.61 26.91 -16.38
C ALA A 168 -2.04 27.35 -16.71
N ARG A 169 -2.18 28.24 -17.69
CA ARG A 169 -3.45 28.72 -18.26
C ARG A 169 -4.19 27.57 -18.96
N HIS A 170 -5.32 27.14 -18.42
CA HIS A 170 -6.30 26.36 -19.18
C HIS A 170 -7.11 27.29 -20.10
N ARG A 171 -6.90 27.16 -21.41
CA ARG A 171 -7.77 27.75 -22.44
C ARG A 171 -9.06 26.93 -22.51
N HIS A 172 -10.18 27.59 -22.26
CA HIS A 172 -11.53 27.10 -22.54
C HIS A 172 -11.67 26.76 -24.02
N LEU A 173 -11.76 25.47 -24.36
CA LEU A 173 -12.19 25.06 -25.69
C LEU A 173 -13.72 24.93 -25.66
N ARG A 174 -14.36 25.99 -26.15
CA ARG A 174 -15.81 26.09 -26.32
C ARG A 174 -16.29 25.04 -27.32
N TRP A 175 -17.27 24.26 -26.89
CA TRP A 175 -18.13 23.45 -27.74
C TRP A 175 -18.84 24.34 -28.78
N MET A 176 -18.71 24.01 -30.06
CA MET A 176 -19.65 24.43 -31.09
C MET A 176 -20.10 23.22 -31.89
N ALA A 177 -21.36 22.84 -31.69
CA ALA A 177 -22.09 22.03 -32.66
C ALA A 177 -22.47 22.91 -33.86
N PRO A 178 -22.66 22.32 -35.04
CA PRO A 178 -23.84 22.69 -35.80
C PRO A 178 -24.64 21.48 -36.28
N THR A 179 -25.94 21.73 -36.24
CA THR A 179 -27.07 20.97 -36.76
C THR A 179 -27.04 20.77 -38.28
N ALA A 180 -27.30 19.52 -38.67
CA ALA A 180 -28.10 19.01 -39.80
C ALA A 180 -28.14 19.74 -41.15
N LEU A 181 -27.91 18.97 -42.22
CA LEU A 181 -28.73 19.05 -43.43
C LEU A 181 -28.98 17.66 -44.02
N LEU A 182 -30.25 17.33 -44.19
CA LEU A 182 -30.80 16.18 -44.91
C LEU A 182 -30.56 16.35 -46.42
N ALA A 183 -30.15 15.27 -47.09
CA ALA A 183 -30.41 15.07 -48.50
C ALA A 183 -30.85 13.62 -48.72
N ALA A 184 -32.14 13.47 -49.00
CA ALA A 184 -32.75 12.24 -49.46
C ALA A 184 -32.58 12.12 -50.98
N VAL A 185 -31.97 11.03 -51.43
CA VAL A 185 -32.06 10.44 -52.78
C VAL A 185 -31.85 8.94 -52.53
N GLY A 186 -32.76 8.01 -52.76
CA GLY A 186 -33.67 7.86 -53.88
C GLY A 186 -33.12 6.80 -54.82
N GLY A 187 -33.54 5.53 -54.66
CA GLY A 187 -33.45 4.51 -55.70
C GLY A 187 -32.50 3.33 -55.41
N GLY A 188 -33.04 2.11 -55.47
CA GLY A 188 -32.25 0.89 -55.59
C GLY A 188 -32.75 -0.31 -54.80
N LEU A 189 -33.94 -0.83 -55.16
CA LEU A 189 -34.39 -2.15 -54.72
C LEU A 189 -33.58 -3.22 -55.48
N THR A 190 -32.43 -3.63 -54.94
CA THR A 190 -31.77 -4.88 -55.34
C THR A 190 -31.94 -5.88 -54.22
N ALA A 191 -32.93 -6.76 -54.38
CA ALA A 191 -33.07 -7.97 -53.59
C ALA A 191 -31.88 -8.90 -53.93
N LEU A 192 -30.78 -8.72 -53.22
CA LEU A 192 -29.72 -9.72 -53.15
C LEU A 192 -30.15 -10.74 -52.10
N LEU A 193 -30.41 -11.95 -52.56
CA LEU A 193 -30.40 -13.16 -51.74
C LEU A 193 -29.02 -13.27 -51.09
N SER A 194 -28.83 -12.64 -49.94
CA SER A 194 -27.69 -12.95 -49.08
C SER A 194 -27.87 -14.40 -48.62
N PRO A 195 -26.94 -15.33 -48.92
CA PRO A 195 -26.92 -16.58 -48.19
C PRO A 195 -26.82 -16.21 -46.72
N HIS A 196 -27.76 -16.71 -45.92
CA HIS A 196 -27.74 -16.58 -44.47
C HIS A 196 -26.48 -17.29 -43.99
N SER A 197 -25.34 -16.60 -43.96
CA SER A 197 -24.16 -17.07 -43.26
C SER A 197 -24.62 -17.25 -41.82
N PRO A 198 -24.56 -18.46 -41.24
CA PRO A 198 -24.81 -18.61 -39.83
C PRO A 198 -23.86 -17.64 -39.13
N ALA A 199 -24.43 -16.76 -38.28
CA ALA A 199 -23.64 -15.85 -37.47
C ALA A 199 -22.47 -16.66 -36.86
N PRO A 200 -21.23 -16.16 -36.90
CA PRO A 200 -20.13 -16.87 -36.27
C PRO A 200 -20.51 -17.11 -34.82
N HIS A 201 -20.76 -18.37 -34.46
CA HIS A 201 -20.78 -18.78 -33.08
C HIS A 201 -19.36 -18.55 -32.59
N HIS A 202 -19.10 -17.38 -32.02
CA HIS A 202 -17.85 -17.10 -31.33
C HIS A 202 -17.81 -18.01 -30.11
N SER A 203 -17.37 -19.25 -30.34
CA SER A 203 -17.06 -20.19 -29.28
C SER A 203 -16.08 -19.50 -28.34
N ALA A 204 -16.42 -19.49 -27.05
CA ALA A 204 -15.55 -18.93 -26.03
C ALA A 204 -14.12 -19.48 -26.18
N PRO A 205 -13.08 -18.63 -26.13
CA PRO A 205 -11.71 -19.08 -26.28
C PRO A 205 -11.37 -20.12 -25.20
N ALA A 206 -10.53 -21.09 -25.57
CA ALA A 206 -10.05 -22.12 -24.65
C ALA A 206 -9.11 -21.57 -23.57
N PHE A 207 -8.47 -20.43 -23.83
CA PHE A 207 -7.61 -19.73 -22.88
C PHE A 207 -7.51 -18.24 -23.23
N ALA A 208 -7.08 -17.43 -22.28
CA ALA A 208 -6.81 -16.01 -22.44
C ALA A 208 -5.55 -15.62 -21.67
N LEU A 209 -4.78 -14.69 -22.25
CA LEU A 209 -3.67 -14.06 -21.53
C LEU A 209 -4.24 -12.98 -20.61
N VAL A 210 -3.94 -13.05 -19.32
CA VAL A 210 -4.30 -12.02 -18.34
C VAL A 210 -3.04 -11.42 -17.73
N VAL A 211 -3.09 -10.13 -17.41
CA VAL A 211 -1.99 -9.41 -16.76
C VAL A 211 -2.34 -9.14 -15.31
N VAL A 212 -1.40 -9.43 -14.43
CA VAL A 212 -1.53 -9.22 -12.99
C VAL A 212 -1.34 -7.74 -12.64
N GLN A 213 -2.16 -7.23 -11.73
CA GLN A 213 -2.05 -5.93 -11.09
C GLN A 213 -2.18 -6.11 -9.58
N ASN A 214 -1.05 -6.27 -8.89
CA ASN A 214 -0.98 -6.43 -7.45
C ASN A 214 -0.94 -5.07 -6.76
N LYS A 215 -2.06 -4.33 -6.80
CA LYS A 215 -2.14 -2.96 -6.27
C LYS A 215 -3.34 -2.76 -5.35
N VAL A 216 -3.13 -1.99 -4.28
CA VAL A 216 -4.14 -1.60 -3.29
C VAL A 216 -4.63 -0.18 -3.56
N ALA A 217 -5.94 -0.01 -3.63
CA ALA A 217 -6.59 1.29 -3.72
C ALA A 217 -6.66 1.93 -2.32
N ILE A 218 -6.17 3.17 -2.19
CA ILE A 218 -6.07 3.90 -0.93
C ILE A 218 -6.67 5.30 -1.12
N GLY A 219 -7.51 5.72 -0.17
CA GLY A 219 -8.17 7.02 -0.20
C GLY A 219 -8.98 7.22 -1.48
N PRO A 220 -9.24 8.47 -1.90
CA PRO A 220 -10.14 8.76 -3.02
C PRO A 220 -9.57 8.48 -4.42
N SER A 221 -8.25 8.28 -4.57
CA SER A 221 -7.63 8.18 -5.91
C SER A 221 -6.26 7.50 -5.95
N THR A 222 -5.69 7.08 -4.82
CA THR A 222 -4.35 6.50 -4.80
C THR A 222 -4.42 5.01 -5.12
N LEU A 223 -3.50 4.52 -5.94
CA LEU A 223 -3.32 3.12 -6.25
C LEU A 223 -1.83 2.75 -6.11
N THR A 224 -1.51 1.96 -5.09
CA THR A 224 -0.11 1.65 -4.73
C THR A 224 0.17 0.16 -4.91
N GLU A 225 1.39 -0.21 -5.33
CA GLU A 225 1.80 -1.62 -5.36
C GLU A 225 1.74 -2.26 -3.98
N ASP A 226 1.09 -3.41 -3.87
CA ASP A 226 1.13 -4.20 -2.65
C ASP A 226 2.53 -4.80 -2.48
N SER A 227 3.12 -4.56 -1.31
CA SER A 227 4.41 -5.12 -0.94
C SER A 227 4.41 -6.65 -0.79
N THR A 228 3.23 -7.27 -0.62
CA THR A 228 3.07 -8.72 -0.60
C THR A 228 2.78 -9.22 -2.00
N PRO A 229 3.64 -10.09 -2.59
CA PRO A 229 3.35 -10.69 -3.89
C PRO A 229 2.05 -11.49 -3.86
N VAL A 230 1.25 -11.35 -4.91
CA VAL A 230 0.11 -12.24 -5.18
C VAL A 230 0.61 -13.62 -5.59
N TYR A 231 -0.22 -14.64 -5.45
CA TYR A 231 0.11 -16.04 -5.72
C TYR A 231 -1.09 -16.79 -6.27
N LEU A 232 -0.88 -17.99 -6.81
CA LEU A 232 -1.96 -18.90 -7.17
C LEU A 232 -2.44 -19.68 -5.95
N SER A 233 -3.74 -19.94 -5.89
CA SER A 233 -4.41 -20.64 -4.79
C SER A 233 -5.02 -21.95 -5.26
N THR A 234 -5.05 -22.98 -4.42
CA THR A 234 -5.75 -24.23 -4.73
C THR A 234 -7.26 -24.12 -4.51
N LYS A 235 -7.71 -23.09 -3.79
CA LYS A 235 -9.11 -22.83 -3.45
C LYS A 235 -9.45 -21.36 -3.68
N THR A 236 -10.69 -21.08 -4.08
CA THR A 236 -11.20 -19.73 -4.35
C THR A 236 -11.66 -19.04 -3.06
N VAL A 237 -10.75 -18.92 -2.09
CA VAL A 237 -11.04 -18.38 -0.75
C VAL A 237 -10.10 -17.23 -0.38
N SER A 238 -10.61 -16.29 0.44
CA SER A 238 -9.79 -15.24 1.05
C SER A 238 -8.75 -15.82 2.00
N ARG A 239 -7.67 -15.06 2.25
CA ARG A 239 -6.64 -15.40 3.24
C ARG A 239 -6.03 -16.79 3.02
N CYS A 240 -5.86 -17.17 1.76
CA CYS A 240 -5.48 -18.53 1.39
C CYS A 240 -4.12 -18.98 1.93
N ARG A 241 -3.16 -18.07 2.14
CA ARG A 241 -1.86 -18.36 2.75
C ARG A 241 -2.00 -18.91 4.18
N ILE A 242 -2.77 -18.25 5.04
CA ILE A 242 -3.00 -18.72 6.43
C ILE A 242 -3.95 -19.92 6.49
N ARG A 243 -4.74 -20.14 5.43
CA ARG A 243 -5.60 -21.32 5.26
C ARG A 243 -4.90 -22.48 4.55
N HIS A 244 -3.58 -22.41 4.38
CA HIS A 244 -2.74 -23.46 3.79
C HIS A 244 -3.19 -23.92 2.38
N CYS A 245 -3.75 -23.02 1.58
CA CYS A 245 -4.15 -23.30 0.19
C CYS A 245 -3.32 -22.54 -0.85
N MET A 246 -2.29 -21.80 -0.43
CA MET A 246 -1.36 -21.13 -1.36
C MET A 246 -0.51 -22.17 -2.11
N LEU A 247 -0.41 -22.05 -3.42
CA LEU A 247 0.57 -22.81 -4.19
C LEU A 247 1.97 -22.21 -4.00
N ALA A 248 2.88 -22.99 -3.41
CA ALA A 248 4.27 -22.59 -3.21
C ALA A 248 4.95 -22.24 -4.55
N ASP A 249 5.84 -21.25 -4.51
CA ASP A 249 6.66 -20.79 -5.65
C ASP A 249 5.86 -20.24 -6.85
N THR A 250 4.66 -19.74 -6.56
CA THR A 250 3.80 -19.03 -7.54
C THR A 250 3.69 -17.53 -7.25
N SER A 251 4.60 -16.97 -6.47
CA SER A 251 4.57 -15.54 -6.12
C SER A 251 4.87 -14.65 -7.33
N MET A 252 4.11 -13.57 -7.49
CA MET A 252 4.20 -12.65 -8.62
C MET A 252 3.83 -11.21 -8.23
N VAL A 253 4.32 -10.25 -9.01
CA VAL A 253 4.07 -8.80 -8.86
C VAL A 253 3.27 -8.27 -10.05
N SER A 254 2.87 -7.00 -10.01
CA SER A 254 2.23 -6.34 -11.16
C SER A 254 3.04 -6.52 -12.46
N GLY A 255 2.34 -6.73 -13.57
CA GLY A 255 2.91 -6.96 -14.89
C GLY A 255 3.17 -8.43 -15.24
N ALA A 256 3.10 -9.34 -14.27
CA ALA A 256 3.18 -10.78 -14.54
C ALA A 256 2.05 -11.22 -15.48
N LYS A 257 2.36 -12.12 -16.41
CA LYS A 257 1.42 -12.63 -17.41
C LYS A 257 1.04 -14.07 -17.06
N LEU A 258 -0.26 -14.35 -17.05
CA LEU A 258 -0.80 -15.68 -16.78
C LEU A 258 -1.67 -16.14 -17.95
N VAL A 259 -1.70 -17.45 -18.19
CA VAL A 259 -2.65 -18.07 -19.10
C VAL A 259 -3.82 -18.57 -18.27
N ALA A 260 -4.97 -17.90 -18.38
CA ALA A 260 -6.23 -18.30 -17.76
C ALA A 260 -7.02 -19.21 -18.70
N THR A 261 -7.59 -20.30 -18.19
CA THR A 261 -8.31 -21.30 -19.00
C THR A 261 -9.82 -21.29 -18.77
N CYS A 262 -10.25 -20.89 -17.57
CA CYS A 262 -11.65 -20.70 -17.22
C CYS A 262 -11.76 -19.73 -16.04
N TRP A 263 -12.98 -19.34 -15.68
CA TRP A 263 -13.25 -18.60 -14.45
C TRP A 263 -14.34 -19.29 -13.62
N THR A 264 -14.37 -19.04 -12.33
CA THR A 264 -15.42 -19.52 -11.42
C THR A 264 -15.72 -18.46 -10.36
N ARG A 265 -16.74 -18.70 -9.52
CA ARG A 265 -17.03 -17.87 -8.34
C ARG A 265 -16.39 -18.45 -7.08
N GLY A 266 -16.09 -17.58 -6.12
CA GLY A 266 -15.52 -17.92 -4.82
C GLY A 266 -15.85 -16.89 -3.75
N GLU A 267 -15.05 -16.84 -2.68
CA GLU A 267 -15.16 -15.74 -1.71
C GLU A 267 -14.80 -14.40 -2.37
N THR A 268 -15.51 -13.34 -1.97
CA THR A 268 -15.24 -11.98 -2.44
C THR A 268 -13.97 -11.42 -1.82
N LEU A 269 -13.07 -10.91 -2.66
CA LEU A 269 -11.92 -10.12 -2.26
C LEU A 269 -12.12 -8.67 -2.68
N THR A 270 -11.37 -7.79 -2.04
CA THR A 270 -11.25 -6.38 -2.43
C THR A 270 -9.77 -6.00 -2.49
N ASN A 271 -9.40 -5.12 -3.42
CA ASN A 271 -8.09 -4.47 -3.41
C ASN A 271 -8.12 -3.13 -2.65
N ALA A 272 -9.23 -2.76 -2.02
CA ALA A 272 -9.38 -1.49 -1.34
C ALA A 272 -8.88 -1.55 0.12
N ASP A 273 -8.12 -0.54 0.54
CA ASP A 273 -7.96 -0.25 1.97
C ASP A 273 -9.25 0.41 2.48
N MET A 274 -10.17 -0.43 2.96
CA MET A 274 -11.47 0.01 3.49
C MET A 274 -11.36 0.95 4.70
N THR A 275 -10.19 1.03 5.32
CA THR A 275 -9.96 1.93 6.47
C THR A 275 -9.55 3.34 6.04
N SER A 276 -9.17 3.52 4.77
CA SER A 276 -8.71 4.81 4.25
C SER A 276 -9.87 5.77 3.96
N THR A 277 -9.68 7.04 4.32
CA THR A 277 -10.72 8.07 4.14
C THR A 277 -10.98 8.35 2.67
N GLY A 278 -12.25 8.29 2.25
CA GLY A 278 -12.65 8.58 0.86
C GLY A 278 -12.56 7.40 -0.11
N ILE A 279 -12.28 6.19 0.39
CA ILE A 279 -12.12 4.99 -0.45
C ILE A 279 -13.30 4.68 -1.38
N ASN A 280 -14.53 5.00 -0.97
CA ASN A 280 -15.74 4.80 -1.78
C ASN A 280 -15.77 5.61 -3.08
N ARG A 281 -14.86 6.58 -3.27
CA ARG A 281 -14.74 7.39 -4.49
C ARG A 281 -13.58 6.95 -5.39
N ASN A 282 -12.79 5.97 -4.96
CA ASN A 282 -11.62 5.52 -5.69
C ASN A 282 -12.04 4.66 -6.89
N PRO A 283 -11.77 5.10 -8.14
CA PRO A 283 -12.18 4.36 -9.33
C PRO A 283 -11.43 3.02 -9.48
N ASP A 284 -10.29 2.86 -8.81
CA ASP A 284 -9.50 1.64 -8.83
C ASP A 284 -9.84 0.66 -7.68
N ALA A 285 -10.71 1.06 -6.75
CA ALA A 285 -11.22 0.19 -5.70
C ALA A 285 -12.26 -0.78 -6.28
N VAL A 286 -11.92 -2.06 -6.27
CA VAL A 286 -12.72 -3.13 -6.85
C VAL A 286 -12.86 -4.28 -5.87
N SER A 287 -14.08 -4.80 -5.79
CA SER A 287 -14.40 -6.05 -5.12
C SER A 287 -14.95 -7.04 -6.14
N SER A 288 -14.51 -8.28 -6.10
CA SER A 288 -14.97 -9.32 -7.02
C SER A 288 -14.97 -10.68 -6.34
N ASP A 289 -15.95 -11.51 -6.68
CA ASP A 289 -16.04 -12.92 -6.33
C ASP A 289 -15.57 -13.82 -7.49
N ARG A 290 -15.06 -13.23 -8.58
CA ARG A 290 -14.58 -13.96 -9.75
C ARG A 290 -13.12 -14.39 -9.58
N TRP A 291 -12.85 -15.64 -9.92
CA TRP A 291 -11.53 -16.24 -9.86
C TRP A 291 -11.19 -16.91 -11.19
N TYR A 292 -10.00 -16.64 -11.73
CA TYR A 292 -9.49 -17.28 -12.93
C TYR A 292 -8.70 -18.53 -12.54
N LEU A 293 -8.96 -19.67 -13.18
CA LEU A 293 -8.05 -20.80 -13.14
C LEU A 293 -6.91 -20.51 -14.13
N ALA A 294 -5.69 -20.37 -13.61
CA ALA A 294 -4.51 -20.03 -14.39
C ALA A 294 -3.46 -21.13 -14.31
N LYS A 295 -2.74 -21.32 -15.42
CA LYS A 295 -1.59 -22.22 -15.51
C LYS A 295 -0.30 -21.47 -15.18
N TRP A 296 0.50 -22.05 -14.29
CA TRP A 296 1.85 -21.58 -13.95
C TRP A 296 2.90 -22.17 -14.90
N LYS A 297 4.09 -21.58 -14.91
CA LYS A 297 5.19 -21.96 -15.81
C LYS A 297 5.67 -23.41 -15.66
N ASP A 298 5.47 -24.01 -14.49
CA ASP A 298 5.82 -25.42 -14.21
C ASP A 298 4.67 -26.40 -14.51
N GLY A 299 3.58 -25.91 -15.11
CA GLY A 299 2.43 -26.72 -15.50
C GLY A 299 1.34 -26.85 -14.44
N ARG A 300 1.61 -26.49 -13.17
CA ARG A 300 0.58 -26.48 -12.12
C ARG A 300 -0.51 -25.47 -12.44
N THR A 301 -1.72 -25.73 -11.99
CA THR A 301 -2.84 -24.80 -12.12
C THR A 301 -3.33 -24.34 -10.75
N GLY A 302 -3.80 -23.11 -10.68
CA GLY A 302 -4.41 -22.56 -9.47
C GLY A 302 -5.21 -21.31 -9.77
N TYR A 303 -5.97 -20.88 -8.79
CA TYR A 303 -6.88 -19.76 -8.88
C TYR A 303 -6.23 -18.44 -8.50
N ILE A 304 -6.60 -17.38 -9.21
CA ILE A 304 -6.28 -15.99 -8.87
C ILE A 304 -7.55 -15.15 -8.96
N CYS A 305 -7.83 -14.36 -7.94
CA CYS A 305 -9.01 -13.50 -7.92
C CYS A 305 -8.85 -12.33 -8.90
N GLU A 306 -9.95 -11.95 -9.54
CA GLU A 306 -10.02 -10.85 -10.50
C GLU A 306 -9.53 -9.50 -9.98
N VAL A 307 -9.60 -9.25 -8.67
CA VAL A 307 -9.08 -8.02 -8.06
C VAL A 307 -7.58 -7.83 -8.34
N TYR A 308 -6.83 -8.92 -8.53
CA TYR A 308 -5.41 -8.93 -8.87
C TYR A 308 -5.14 -8.94 -10.37
N ILE A 309 -6.16 -8.81 -11.21
CA ILE A 309 -6.05 -8.75 -12.66
C ILE A 309 -6.20 -7.31 -13.11
N ALA A 310 -5.38 -6.86 -14.07
CA ALA A 310 -5.44 -5.50 -14.60
C ALA A 310 -6.80 -5.24 -15.29
N PRO A 311 -7.36 -4.02 -15.23
CA PRO A 311 -8.74 -3.74 -15.65
C PRO A 311 -9.14 -4.24 -17.04
N ALA A 312 -8.24 -4.16 -18.02
CA ALA A 312 -8.49 -4.61 -19.40
C ALA A 312 -8.71 -6.12 -19.55
N TYR A 313 -8.34 -6.91 -18.53
CA TYR A 313 -8.42 -8.38 -18.54
C TYR A 313 -9.43 -8.91 -17.51
N ARG A 314 -10.34 -8.07 -17.02
CA ARG A 314 -11.41 -8.44 -16.10
C ARG A 314 -12.69 -8.86 -16.87
N GLY A 315 -13.70 -9.34 -16.15
CA GLY A 315 -15.00 -9.73 -16.70
C GLY A 315 -15.05 -11.14 -17.30
N GLY A 316 -14.07 -12.00 -16.98
CA GLY A 316 -13.95 -13.35 -17.52
C GLY A 316 -13.24 -13.44 -18.88
N VAL A 317 -13.01 -12.30 -19.56
CA VAL A 317 -12.33 -12.20 -20.87
C VAL A 317 -12.84 -13.21 -21.92
N GLY A 318 -14.15 -13.46 -21.92
CA GLY A 318 -14.81 -14.40 -22.82
C GLY A 318 -14.59 -15.88 -22.49
N LEU A 319 -13.80 -16.21 -21.47
CA LEU A 319 -13.59 -17.60 -21.04
C LEU A 319 -14.88 -18.24 -20.54
N ASN A 320 -14.96 -19.56 -20.68
CA ASN A 320 -16.02 -20.37 -20.09
C ASN A 320 -15.91 -20.42 -18.56
N HIS A 321 -17.03 -20.75 -17.91
CA HIS A 321 -17.03 -21.12 -16.50
C HIS A 321 -16.24 -22.43 -16.31
N CYS A 322 -15.49 -22.56 -15.22
CA CYS A 322 -14.80 -23.80 -14.89
C CYS A 322 -15.83 -24.92 -14.68
N ARG A 323 -15.53 -26.10 -15.23
CA ARG A 323 -16.35 -27.30 -15.07
C ARG A 323 -16.07 -27.98 -13.74
#